data_AF-S9VQJ0-F1
#
_entry.id   AF-S9VQJ0-F1
#
_cell.length_a   1.000
_cell.length_b   1.000
_cell.length_c   1.000
_cell.angle_alpha   90.00
_cell.angle_beta   90.00
_cell.angle_gamma   90.00
#
_symmetry.space_group_name_H-M   'P 1'
#
loop_
_entity.id
_entity.type
_entity.pdbx_description
1 polymer ?
#
loop_
_entity_poly.entity_id
_entity_poly.type
_entity_poly.pdbx_seq_one_letter_code
_entity_poly.pdbx_strand_id
1 'polypeptide(L)'
;MCDWRKVLRSNFLSLTIELCGRNAGVPAGIVELQLELLPGSKTQYSENEISSRLEKQRLAILTADREFLLYARRWWSEYQSARETHKDRKVKVFASTSNGRMVPVTHFVSPMQAECHLSSPLDAARFVSLFKVLNEHSETPLQSIENETGSGWLSASVFLSQRQGSQCNHATLLCSLLLGFSLDAFCAMGTSRNGNVVMFVVTLSRDSSGVAQATIWDPVSGERNPVNGAHAFATVDCLFNGKSFFANFQASNSLLTASFEVENEELWKPLNPLKLRIVPKIPHAPILCQDVRVPEMEKSLEMGLREYLIARRNSMGVMTQFNDDLSYALAQALQSYERQRRSGQSDASSFFELCVRGVLGPGKTFKAIPVNVSHENVGVIMDIIQSSDAGKEIVETVADDVKFALRVQMFPFPEGVRSVWVLLAVAYRNKPSE
;
A
#
# COMPACT_ATOMS: atom_id res chain seq x y z
N MET A 1 -10.85 -21.28 -0.47
CA MET A 1 -10.55 -21.33 0.97
C MET A 1 -10.66 -22.78 1.41
N CYS A 2 -9.61 -23.34 2.02
CA CYS A 2 -9.60 -24.72 2.50
C CYS A 2 -10.39 -24.83 3.82
N ASP A 3 -11.38 -25.73 3.91
CA ASP A 3 -12.07 -25.99 5.17
C ASP A 3 -11.31 -27.01 6.02
N TRP A 4 -10.47 -26.47 6.91
CA TRP A 4 -9.61 -27.26 7.81
C TRP A 4 -10.40 -28.12 8.80
N ARG A 5 -11.69 -27.84 9.05
CA ARG A 5 -12.46 -28.55 10.10
C ARG A 5 -12.68 -30.03 9.80
N LYS A 6 -12.51 -30.46 8.55
CA LYS A 6 -12.49 -31.88 8.20
C LYS A 6 -11.35 -32.64 8.89
N VAL A 7 -10.24 -31.96 9.23
CA VAL A 7 -9.13 -32.52 10.02
C VAL A 7 -9.62 -32.99 11.40
N LEU A 8 -10.64 -32.34 11.98
CA LEU A 8 -11.18 -32.70 13.31
C LEU A 8 -11.86 -34.09 13.35
N ARG A 9 -12.08 -34.72 12.19
CA ARG A 9 -12.58 -36.10 12.11
C ARG A 9 -11.44 -37.11 12.07
N SER A 10 -10.48 -36.90 11.16
CA SER A 10 -9.46 -37.88 10.79
C SER A 10 -8.08 -37.59 11.36
N ASN A 11 -7.90 -36.49 12.09
CA ASN A 11 -6.61 -35.90 12.52
C ASN A 11 -5.65 -35.53 11.38
N PHE A 12 -5.98 -35.90 10.16
CA PHE A 12 -5.21 -35.69 8.95
C PHE A 12 -6.15 -35.37 7.78
N LEU A 13 -5.76 -34.43 6.93
CA LEU A 13 -6.46 -34.09 5.70
C LEU A 13 -5.43 -33.81 4.60
N SER A 14 -5.50 -34.57 3.51
CA SER A 14 -4.73 -34.29 2.29
C SER A 14 -5.66 -33.69 1.24
N LEU A 15 -5.23 -32.59 0.61
CA LEU A 15 -5.99 -31.87 -0.41
C LEU A 15 -5.08 -31.53 -1.57
N THR A 16 -5.58 -31.72 -2.78
CA THR A 16 -4.95 -31.25 -3.99
C THR A 16 -5.74 -30.05 -4.49
N ILE A 17 -5.08 -28.89 -4.56
CA ILE A 17 -5.69 -27.63 -4.99
C ILE A 17 -5.07 -27.23 -6.31
N GLU A 18 -5.90 -27.14 -7.34
CA GLU A 18 -5.51 -26.53 -8.61
C GLU A 18 -5.48 -25.00 -8.45
N LEU A 19 -4.34 -24.41 -8.77
CA LEU A 19 -4.17 -22.97 -8.81
C LEU A 19 -4.65 -22.47 -10.16
N CYS A 20 -5.63 -21.57 -10.19
CA CYS A 20 -6.01 -20.88 -11.40
C CYS A 20 -5.00 -19.79 -11.74
N GLY A 21 -4.59 -19.71 -13.00
CA GLY A 21 -3.77 -18.62 -13.55
C GLY A 21 -4.54 -17.33 -13.73
N ARG A 22 -3.86 -16.32 -14.28
CA ARG A 22 -4.44 -14.99 -14.54
C ARG A 22 -5.64 -15.03 -15.49
N ASN A 23 -5.70 -16.04 -16.36
CA ASN A 23 -6.83 -16.28 -17.25
C ASN A 23 -7.73 -17.36 -16.66
N ALA A 24 -9.03 -17.06 -16.56
CA ALA A 24 -10.02 -18.02 -16.09
C ALA A 24 -9.94 -19.32 -16.92
N GLY A 25 -9.83 -20.46 -16.24
CA GLY A 25 -9.75 -21.79 -16.87
C GLY A 25 -8.35 -22.26 -17.28
N VAL A 26 -7.29 -21.46 -17.09
CA VAL A 26 -5.91 -21.90 -17.32
C VAL A 26 -5.27 -22.29 -15.97
N PRO A 27 -4.89 -23.56 -15.74
CA PRO A 27 -4.15 -23.92 -14.53
C PRO A 27 -2.79 -23.23 -14.49
N ALA A 28 -2.48 -22.56 -13.38
CA ALA A 28 -1.15 -22.08 -13.04
C ALA A 28 -0.28 -23.17 -12.39
N GLY A 29 -0.90 -24.20 -11.81
CA GLY A 29 -0.19 -25.28 -11.13
C GLY A 29 -1.09 -26.03 -10.15
N ILE A 30 -0.49 -26.93 -9.39
CA ILE A 30 -1.18 -27.73 -8.36
C ILE A 30 -0.42 -27.57 -7.05
N VAL A 31 -1.15 -27.40 -5.94
CA VAL A 31 -0.62 -27.41 -4.58
C VAL A 31 -1.22 -28.58 -3.84
N GLU A 32 -0.36 -29.46 -3.34
CA GLU A 32 -0.75 -30.49 -2.39
C GLU A 32 -0.59 -29.94 -0.97
N LEU A 33 -1.69 -29.93 -0.22
CA LEU A 33 -1.73 -29.50 1.17
C LEU A 33 -2.02 -30.70 2.05
N GLN A 34 -1.17 -30.91 3.05
CA GLN A 34 -1.40 -31.86 4.12
C GLN A 34 -1.58 -31.09 5.44
N LEU A 35 -2.68 -31.38 6.12
CA LEU A 35 -3.06 -30.75 7.38
C LEU A 35 -3.15 -31.82 8.45
N GLU A 36 -2.41 -31.64 9.54
CA GLU A 36 -2.39 -32.56 10.68
C GLU A 36 -2.70 -31.80 11.98
N LEU A 37 -3.50 -32.40 12.87
CA LEU A 37 -3.85 -31.81 14.16
C LEU A 37 -2.82 -32.20 15.23
N LEU A 38 -2.12 -31.22 15.81
CA LEU A 38 -1.10 -31.43 16.85
C LEU A 38 -1.49 -30.80 18.20
N PRO A 39 -1.19 -31.46 19.34
CA PRO A 39 -0.81 -32.87 19.47
C PRO A 39 -2.04 -33.76 19.18
N GLY A 40 -1.86 -34.89 18.49
CA GLY A 40 -2.93 -35.76 17.98
C GLY A 40 -4.08 -35.98 18.97
N SER A 41 -5.09 -35.12 18.89
CA SER A 41 -6.19 -35.10 19.85
C SER A 41 -7.10 -36.30 19.61
N LYS A 42 -7.74 -36.78 20.68
CA LYS A 42 -8.76 -37.84 20.64
C LYS A 42 -10.16 -37.31 20.30
N THR A 43 -10.35 -36.01 20.13
CA THR A 43 -11.67 -35.46 19.77
C THR A 43 -12.03 -35.82 18.34
N GLN A 44 -12.71 -36.95 18.17
CA GLN A 44 -13.29 -37.36 16.90
C GLN A 44 -14.70 -36.80 16.81
N TYR A 45 -14.86 -35.68 16.11
CA TYR A 45 -16.20 -35.23 15.72
C TYR A 45 -16.70 -36.11 14.58
N SER A 46 -17.96 -36.52 14.65
CA SER A 46 -18.60 -37.23 13.55
C SER A 46 -18.77 -36.31 12.34
N GLU A 47 -18.81 -36.90 11.15
CA GLU A 47 -19.06 -36.16 9.90
C GLU A 47 -20.40 -35.41 9.93
N ASN A 48 -21.41 -35.99 10.58
CA ASN A 48 -22.72 -35.37 10.77
C ASN A 48 -22.65 -34.14 11.68
N GLU A 49 -21.87 -34.17 12.76
CA GLU A 49 -21.68 -33.01 13.65
C GLU A 49 -20.96 -31.87 12.93
N ILE A 50 -19.88 -32.17 12.20
CA ILE A 50 -19.14 -31.18 11.41
C ILE A 50 -20.07 -30.58 10.36
N SER A 51 -20.74 -31.40 9.56
CA SER A 51 -21.64 -30.96 8.49
C SER A 51 -22.81 -30.14 9.04
N SER A 52 -23.43 -30.57 10.15
CA SER A 52 -24.48 -29.82 10.82
C SER A 52 -23.99 -28.46 11.32
N ARG A 53 -22.77 -28.38 11.86
CA ARG A 53 -22.18 -27.12 12.32
C ARG A 53 -21.87 -26.17 11.16
N LEU A 54 -21.35 -26.70 10.06
CA LEU A 54 -21.10 -25.96 8.83
C LEU A 54 -22.38 -25.37 8.27
N GLU A 55 -23.44 -26.17 8.18
CA GLU A 55 -24.72 -25.73 7.65
C GLU A 55 -25.37 -24.68 8.55
N LYS A 56 -25.35 -24.88 9.88
CA LYS A 56 -25.82 -23.86 10.84
C LYS A 56 -25.06 -22.53 10.68
N GLN A 57 -23.75 -22.58 10.51
CA GLN A 57 -22.95 -21.37 10.28
C GLN A 57 -23.28 -20.71 8.95
N ARG A 58 -23.42 -21.50 7.87
CA ARG A 58 -23.80 -21.01 6.54
C ARG A 58 -25.14 -20.29 6.57
N LEU A 59 -26.15 -20.91 7.20
CA LEU A 59 -27.48 -20.30 7.37
C LEU A 59 -27.42 -19.03 8.21
N ALA A 60 -26.67 -19.02 9.32
CA ALA A 60 -26.50 -17.82 10.14
C ALA A 60 -25.84 -16.66 9.36
N ILE A 61 -24.82 -16.95 8.55
CA ILE A 61 -24.18 -15.97 7.66
C ILE A 61 -25.20 -15.41 6.66
N LEU A 62 -25.96 -16.28 5.98
CA LEU A 62 -26.96 -15.86 4.99
C LEU A 62 -28.07 -15.00 5.61
N THR A 63 -28.55 -15.37 6.81
CA THR A 63 -29.53 -14.58 7.54
C THR A 63 -28.99 -13.21 7.92
N ALA A 64 -27.77 -13.13 8.44
CA ALA A 64 -27.11 -11.87 8.79
C ALA A 64 -26.89 -10.97 7.57
N ASP A 65 -26.41 -11.54 6.46
CA ASP A 65 -26.17 -10.83 5.20
C ASP A 65 -27.48 -10.24 4.65
N ARG A 66 -28.56 -11.03 4.66
CA ARG A 66 -29.90 -10.58 4.24
C ARG A 66 -30.43 -9.48 5.14
N GLU A 67 -30.31 -9.62 6.45
CA GLU A 67 -30.77 -8.62 7.42
C GLU A 67 -30.05 -7.29 7.22
N PHE A 68 -28.71 -7.33 7.09
CA PHE A 68 -27.91 -6.13 6.87
C PHE A 68 -28.24 -5.48 5.53
N LEU A 69 -28.43 -6.26 4.45
CA LEU A 69 -28.81 -5.74 3.13
C LEU A 69 -30.13 -4.97 3.19
N LEU A 70 -31.15 -5.52 3.85
CA LEU A 70 -32.45 -4.86 4.00
C LEU A 70 -32.33 -3.55 4.80
N TYR A 71 -31.54 -3.57 5.87
CA TYR A 71 -31.26 -2.38 6.67
C TYR A 71 -30.53 -1.31 5.84
N ALA A 72 -29.45 -1.68 5.16
CA ALA A 72 -28.64 -0.76 4.37
C ALA A 72 -29.42 -0.14 3.19
N ARG A 73 -30.33 -0.89 2.55
CA ARG A 73 -31.22 -0.36 1.50
C ARG A 73 -32.14 0.74 2.02
N ARG A 74 -32.75 0.55 3.19
CA ARG A 74 -33.61 1.57 3.83
C ARG A 74 -32.79 2.81 4.18
N TRP A 75 -31.67 2.60 4.86
CA TRP A 75 -30.74 3.67 5.24
C TRP A 75 -30.26 4.49 4.03
N TRP A 76 -29.94 3.82 2.92
CA TRP A 76 -29.50 4.45 1.67
C TRP A 76 -30.62 5.28 1.03
N SER A 77 -31.84 4.72 0.97
CA SER A 77 -33.01 5.45 0.46
C SER A 77 -33.25 6.74 1.23
N GLU A 78 -33.19 6.68 2.56
CA GLU A 78 -33.34 7.86 3.42
C GLU A 78 -32.19 8.87 3.24
N TYR A 79 -30.96 8.39 3.01
CA TYR A 79 -29.80 9.25 2.75
C TYR A 79 -29.99 10.04 1.45
N GLN A 80 -30.38 9.35 0.38
CA GLN A 80 -30.61 9.96 -0.93
C GLN A 80 -31.82 10.91 -0.96
N SER A 81 -32.86 10.62 -0.18
CA SER A 81 -34.06 11.48 -0.12
C SER A 81 -33.83 12.79 0.62
N ALA A 82 -32.75 12.93 1.38
CA ALA A 82 -32.51 14.12 2.20
C ALA A 82 -32.13 15.36 1.37
N ARG A 83 -31.31 15.19 0.32
CA ARG A 83 -30.94 16.27 -0.62
C ARG A 83 -30.64 15.69 -1.99
N GLU A 84 -30.99 16.43 -3.05
CA GLU A 84 -30.75 16.01 -4.43
C GLU A 84 -29.26 15.74 -4.70
N THR A 85 -28.37 16.58 -4.14
CA THR A 85 -26.91 16.43 -4.27
C THR A 85 -26.35 15.15 -3.64
N HIS A 86 -27.10 14.45 -2.77
CA HIS A 86 -26.64 13.19 -2.18
C HIS A 86 -26.61 12.04 -3.19
N LYS A 87 -27.35 12.15 -4.32
CA LYS A 87 -27.34 11.13 -5.38
C LYS A 87 -26.01 11.06 -6.12
N ASP A 88 -25.27 12.16 -6.18
CA ASP A 88 -23.99 12.25 -6.88
C ASP A 88 -22.78 11.84 -6.03
N ARG A 89 -22.96 11.79 -4.69
CA ARG A 89 -21.92 11.49 -3.70
C ARG A 89 -21.45 10.04 -3.80
N LYS A 90 -20.14 9.83 -3.67
CA LYS A 90 -19.49 8.52 -3.76
C LYS A 90 -19.51 7.80 -2.42
N VAL A 91 -20.68 7.30 -2.03
CA VAL A 91 -20.87 6.55 -0.78
C VAL A 91 -20.93 5.06 -1.07
N LYS A 92 -19.91 4.30 -0.65
CA LYS A 92 -19.83 2.85 -0.84
C LYS A 92 -20.02 2.11 0.48
N VAL A 93 -21.18 1.46 0.65
CA VAL A 93 -21.50 0.68 1.87
C VAL A 93 -21.01 -0.76 1.77
N PHE A 94 -21.05 -1.35 0.57
CA PHE A 94 -20.71 -2.76 0.32
C PHE A 94 -19.52 -2.91 -0.62
N ALA A 95 -18.78 -3.99 -0.45
CA ALA A 95 -17.82 -4.48 -1.42
C ALA A 95 -17.81 -6.02 -1.47
N SER A 96 -17.45 -6.57 -2.63
CA SER A 96 -17.27 -8.00 -2.81
C SER A 96 -15.93 -8.43 -2.25
N THR A 97 -15.90 -9.54 -1.52
CA THR A 97 -14.66 -10.19 -1.10
C THR A 97 -14.09 -11.05 -2.23
N SER A 98 -12.86 -11.55 -2.07
CA SER A 98 -12.22 -12.42 -3.06
C SER A 98 -12.95 -13.75 -3.33
N ASN A 99 -13.94 -14.11 -2.51
CA ASN A 99 -14.79 -15.29 -2.72
C ASN A 99 -16.19 -14.94 -3.28
N GLY A 100 -16.44 -13.68 -3.67
CA GLY A 100 -17.71 -13.22 -4.21
C GLY A 100 -18.77 -12.86 -3.17
N ARG A 101 -18.52 -13.03 -1.86
CA ARG A 101 -19.45 -12.61 -0.81
C ARG A 101 -19.46 -11.09 -0.69
N MET A 102 -20.65 -10.49 -0.77
CA MET A 102 -20.88 -9.06 -0.52
C MET A 102 -20.94 -8.77 0.97
N VAL A 103 -20.05 -7.90 1.46
CA VAL A 103 -19.94 -7.53 2.87
C VAL A 103 -19.85 -6.02 3.03
N PRO A 104 -20.14 -5.45 4.22
CA PRO A 104 -19.88 -4.04 4.49
C PRO A 104 -18.40 -3.69 4.28
N VAL A 105 -18.09 -2.49 3.78
CA VAL A 105 -16.69 -2.04 3.60
C VAL A 105 -15.89 -2.02 4.91
N THR A 106 -16.56 -1.91 6.05
CA THR A 106 -15.94 -2.02 7.38
C THR A 106 -15.28 -3.38 7.64
N HIS A 107 -15.56 -4.42 6.84
CA HIS A 107 -14.94 -5.74 6.96
C HIS A 107 -13.50 -5.79 6.47
N PHE A 108 -13.07 -4.80 5.69
CA PHE A 108 -11.71 -4.72 5.17
C PHE A 108 -10.75 -3.95 6.08
N VAL A 109 -11.26 -3.41 7.19
CA VAL A 109 -10.49 -2.61 8.16
C VAL A 109 -10.54 -3.28 9.52
N SER A 110 -9.37 -3.52 10.10
CA SER A 110 -9.21 -4.01 11.47
C SER A 110 -7.91 -3.44 12.04
N PRO A 111 -7.82 -3.11 13.33
CA PRO A 111 -6.54 -2.74 13.94
C PRO A 111 -5.47 -3.84 13.67
N MET A 112 -4.34 -3.44 13.11
CA MET A 112 -3.22 -4.33 12.78
C MET A 112 -1.94 -3.80 13.39
N GLN A 113 -1.18 -4.68 14.05
CA GLN A 113 0.13 -4.37 14.62
C GLN A 113 1.18 -5.26 13.94
N ALA A 114 2.34 -4.69 13.64
CA ALA A 114 3.50 -5.42 13.18
C ALA A 114 4.54 -5.43 14.30
N GLU A 115 5.13 -6.60 14.57
CA GLU A 115 6.13 -6.76 15.64
C GLU A 115 7.53 -6.27 15.23
N CYS A 116 7.73 -5.90 13.96
CA CYS A 116 9.01 -5.44 13.41
C CYS A 116 8.82 -4.27 12.44
N HIS A 117 9.89 -3.49 12.26
CA HIS A 117 10.11 -2.49 11.20
C HIS A 117 9.08 -1.34 11.07
N LEU A 118 7.95 -1.37 11.78
CA LEU A 118 6.98 -0.27 11.86
C LEU A 118 7.01 0.31 13.27
N SER A 119 7.86 1.32 13.48
CA SER A 119 8.00 1.96 14.80
C SER A 119 7.08 3.17 14.97
N SER A 120 6.49 3.66 13.88
CA SER A 120 5.65 4.85 13.88
C SER A 120 4.54 4.79 12.82
N PRO A 121 3.49 5.61 12.95
CA PRO A 121 2.48 5.83 11.90
C PRO A 121 3.07 6.25 10.54
N LEU A 122 4.23 6.92 10.57
CA LEU A 122 4.97 7.36 9.39
C LEU A 122 5.63 6.20 8.66
N ASP A 123 6.20 5.26 9.40
CA ASP A 123 6.71 4.01 8.83
C ASP A 123 5.57 3.19 8.20
N ALA A 124 4.38 3.20 8.81
CA ALA A 124 3.20 2.55 8.24
C ALA A 124 2.75 3.19 6.92
N ALA A 125 2.68 4.53 6.85
CA ALA A 125 2.37 5.23 5.61
C ALA A 125 3.41 4.93 4.52
N ARG A 126 4.70 4.96 4.88
CA ARG A 126 5.79 4.61 3.97
C ARG A 126 5.71 3.15 3.50
N PHE A 127 5.41 2.21 4.38
CA PHE A 127 5.26 0.80 4.06
C PHE A 127 4.17 0.57 3.02
N VAL A 128 2.99 1.17 3.21
CA VAL A 128 1.86 1.03 2.28
C VAL A 128 2.17 1.69 0.93
N SER A 129 2.94 2.79 0.92
CA SER A 129 3.34 3.47 -0.31
C SER A 129 4.28 2.64 -1.21
N LEU A 130 4.87 1.55 -0.71
CA LEU A 130 5.79 0.69 -1.48
C LEU A 130 5.06 -0.35 -2.33
N PHE A 131 3.76 -0.55 -2.10
CA PHE A 131 2.93 -1.45 -2.88
C PHE A 131 2.59 -0.82 -4.24
N LYS A 132 2.47 -1.65 -5.28
CA LYS A 132 2.16 -1.16 -6.62
C LYS A 132 0.66 -0.87 -6.75
N VAL A 133 0.32 0.35 -7.17
CA VAL A 133 -1.06 0.70 -7.49
C VAL A 133 -1.45 0.14 -8.85
N LEU A 134 -2.58 -0.55 -8.89
CA LEU A 134 -3.26 -0.93 -10.13
C LEU A 134 -4.24 0.19 -10.50
N ASN A 135 -4.00 0.84 -11.63
CA ASN A 135 -4.92 1.85 -12.15
C ASN A 135 -6.16 1.15 -12.72
N GLU A 136 -7.34 1.55 -12.27
CA GLU A 136 -8.65 1.09 -12.78
C GLU A 136 -8.97 1.64 -14.19
N HIS A 137 -7.94 1.93 -15.02
CA HIS A 137 -8.09 2.55 -16.35
C HIS A 137 -8.01 1.56 -17.52
N SER A 138 -8.24 0.29 -17.28
CA SER A 138 -8.52 -0.69 -18.33
C SER A 138 -9.92 -1.28 -18.17
N GLU A 139 -10.92 -0.43 -17.97
CA GLU A 139 -12.32 -0.81 -18.16
C GLU A 139 -12.77 -0.33 -19.54
N THR A 140 -12.92 -1.27 -20.47
CA THR A 140 -13.70 -1.04 -21.69
C THR A 140 -15.17 -0.86 -21.30
N PRO A 141 -15.97 -0.01 -21.99
CA PRO A 141 -17.29 0.44 -21.52
C PRO A 141 -18.41 -0.59 -21.74
N LEU A 142 -18.11 -1.89 -21.58
CA LEU A 142 -19.07 -2.99 -21.71
C LEU A 142 -18.72 -4.11 -20.72
N GLN A 143 -18.81 -3.84 -19.42
CA GLN A 143 -18.90 -4.90 -18.43
C GLN A 143 -20.20 -4.77 -17.65
N SER A 144 -21.10 -5.68 -17.97
CA SER A 144 -22.35 -5.94 -17.30
C SER A 144 -22.12 -6.33 -15.84
N ILE A 145 -23.17 -6.15 -15.05
CA ILE A 145 -23.34 -6.40 -13.61
C ILE A 145 -22.97 -7.85 -13.16
N GLU A 146 -22.47 -8.71 -14.05
CA GLU A 146 -22.22 -10.12 -13.82
C GLU A 146 -20.73 -10.52 -13.82
N ASN A 147 -19.78 -9.61 -14.01
CA ASN A 147 -18.34 -9.91 -13.92
C ASN A 147 -17.52 -8.78 -13.25
N GLU A 148 -17.81 -8.44 -11.99
CA GLU A 148 -16.84 -7.79 -11.09
C GLU A 148 -15.72 -8.79 -10.65
N THR A 149 -15.21 -9.61 -11.57
CA THR A 149 -14.15 -10.59 -11.32
C THR A 149 -12.78 -9.99 -11.61
N GLY A 150 -12.46 -8.88 -10.94
CA GLY A 150 -11.11 -8.31 -10.99
C GLY A 150 -10.95 -6.98 -10.27
N SER A 151 -10.24 -6.99 -9.13
CA SER A 151 -9.50 -5.81 -8.61
C SER A 151 -10.26 -4.69 -7.87
N GLY A 152 -11.33 -4.99 -7.11
CA GLY A 152 -11.89 -4.01 -6.17
C GLY A 152 -11.23 -4.10 -4.78
N TRP A 153 -11.66 -5.06 -3.98
CA TRP A 153 -11.39 -5.10 -2.55
C TRP A 153 -10.76 -6.43 -2.12
N LEU A 154 -9.52 -6.36 -1.66
CA LEU A 154 -8.73 -7.50 -1.20
C LEU A 154 -8.72 -7.56 0.33
N SER A 155 -8.69 -8.78 0.88
CA SER A 155 -8.33 -8.94 2.29
C SER A 155 -6.87 -8.50 2.50
N ALA A 156 -6.53 -8.02 3.71
CA ALA A 156 -5.16 -7.58 4.02
C ALA A 156 -4.11 -8.64 3.65
N SER A 157 -4.34 -9.91 4.00
CA SER A 157 -3.43 -11.02 3.67
C SER A 157 -3.18 -11.19 2.17
N VAL A 158 -4.25 -11.05 1.36
CA VAL A 158 -4.14 -11.17 -0.10
C VAL A 158 -3.40 -9.97 -0.67
N PHE A 159 -3.75 -8.75 -0.25
CA PHE A 159 -3.06 -7.54 -0.71
C PHE A 159 -1.56 -7.55 -0.34
N LEU A 160 -1.22 -7.93 0.90
CA LEU A 160 0.16 -8.10 1.36
C LEU A 160 0.90 -9.11 0.46
N SER A 161 0.32 -10.29 0.23
CA SER A 161 0.94 -11.32 -0.62
C SER A 161 1.15 -10.89 -2.07
N GLN A 162 0.20 -10.15 -2.65
CA GLN A 162 0.24 -9.73 -4.06
C GLN A 162 1.21 -8.57 -4.31
N ARG A 163 1.54 -7.78 -3.28
CA ARG A 163 2.38 -6.57 -3.40
C ARG A 163 1.81 -5.50 -4.34
N GLN A 164 0.55 -5.63 -4.74
CA GLN A 164 -0.14 -4.73 -5.64
C GLN A 164 -1.65 -4.75 -5.40
N GLY A 165 -2.34 -3.65 -5.68
CA GLY A 165 -3.79 -3.54 -5.49
C GLY A 165 -4.32 -2.16 -5.89
N SER A 166 -5.62 -1.96 -5.75
CA SER A 166 -6.29 -0.68 -6.03
C SER A 166 -6.14 0.28 -4.85
N GLN A 167 -6.52 1.55 -5.06
CA GLN A 167 -6.43 2.59 -4.01
C GLN A 167 -7.18 2.21 -2.73
N CYS A 168 -8.30 1.49 -2.80
CA CYS A 168 -9.00 1.06 -1.59
C CYS A 168 -8.23 0.00 -0.80
N ASN A 169 -7.40 -0.84 -1.44
CA ASN A 169 -6.56 -1.80 -0.71
C ASN A 169 -5.45 -1.07 0.08
N HIS A 170 -4.84 -0.06 -0.54
CA HIS A 170 -3.90 0.83 0.12
C HIS A 170 -4.55 1.55 1.31
N ALA A 171 -5.71 2.20 1.11
CA ALA A 171 -6.41 2.94 2.16
C ALA A 171 -6.83 2.05 3.34
N THR A 172 -7.34 0.84 3.06
CA THR A 172 -7.79 -0.09 4.10
C THR A 172 -6.63 -0.66 4.91
N LEU A 173 -5.49 -0.98 4.27
CA LEU A 173 -4.29 -1.42 4.98
C LEU A 173 -3.70 -0.28 5.84
N LEU A 174 -3.57 0.93 5.30
CA LEU A 174 -3.05 2.06 6.06
C LEU A 174 -3.94 2.38 7.26
N CYS A 175 -5.26 2.49 7.06
CA CYS A 175 -6.21 2.72 8.14
C CYS A 175 -6.11 1.64 9.23
N SER A 176 -5.99 0.37 8.84
CA SER A 176 -5.79 -0.76 9.75
C SER A 176 -4.51 -0.63 10.60
N LEU A 177 -3.41 -0.21 10.00
CA LEU A 177 -2.13 0.03 10.70
C LEU A 177 -2.22 1.23 11.66
N LEU A 178 -2.80 2.35 11.21
CA LEU A 178 -2.96 3.55 12.05
C LEU A 178 -3.85 3.27 13.26
N LEU A 179 -4.93 2.49 13.09
CA LEU A 179 -5.74 1.98 14.20
C LEU A 179 -4.92 1.09 15.15
N GLY A 180 -3.96 0.32 14.65
CA GLY A 180 -3.03 -0.47 15.46
C GLY A 180 -2.09 0.38 16.32
N PHE A 181 -1.74 1.58 15.85
CA PHE A 181 -1.08 2.64 16.63
C PHE A 181 -2.04 3.45 17.52
N SER A 182 -3.30 3.03 17.65
CA SER A 182 -4.34 3.69 18.43
C SER A 182 -4.71 5.10 17.96
N LEU A 183 -4.46 5.43 16.69
CA LEU A 183 -4.99 6.65 16.09
C LEU A 183 -6.47 6.46 15.72
N ASP A 184 -7.27 7.50 15.88
CA ASP A 184 -8.67 7.49 15.44
C ASP A 184 -8.73 7.68 13.91
N ALA A 185 -8.50 6.58 13.20
CA ALA A 185 -8.35 6.55 11.75
C ALA A 185 -9.61 6.03 11.03
N PHE A 186 -9.91 6.65 9.89
CA PHE A 186 -11.02 6.31 9.01
C PHE A 186 -10.54 6.26 7.56
N CYS A 187 -10.97 5.25 6.81
CA CYS A 187 -10.94 5.34 5.35
C CYS A 187 -11.98 6.37 4.90
N ALA A 188 -11.61 7.20 3.94
CA ALA A 188 -12.45 8.22 3.34
C ALA A 188 -12.60 7.98 1.84
N MET A 189 -13.81 8.17 1.32
CA MET A 189 -14.11 8.12 -0.11
C MET A 189 -14.58 9.49 -0.59
N GLY A 190 -14.20 9.88 -1.79
CA GLY A 190 -14.67 11.11 -2.43
C GLY A 190 -14.13 11.21 -3.85
N THR A 191 -13.90 12.44 -4.31
CA THR A 191 -13.31 12.72 -5.62
C THR A 191 -12.01 13.51 -5.50
N SER A 192 -11.12 13.30 -6.47
CA SER A 192 -9.96 14.15 -6.70
C SER A 192 -10.37 15.47 -7.34
N ARG A 193 -9.46 16.44 -7.38
CA ARG A 193 -9.63 17.71 -8.13
C ARG A 193 -9.90 17.49 -9.63
N ASN A 194 -9.55 16.32 -10.15
CA ASN A 194 -9.79 15.93 -11.54
C ASN A 194 -11.12 15.18 -11.73
N GLY A 195 -11.93 15.01 -10.68
CA GLY A 195 -13.24 14.34 -10.73
C GLY A 195 -13.19 12.81 -10.57
N ASN A 196 -12.01 12.20 -10.57
CA ASN A 196 -11.86 10.75 -10.38
C ASN A 196 -12.23 10.34 -8.95
N VAL A 197 -12.89 9.19 -8.78
CA VAL A 197 -13.15 8.60 -7.47
C VAL A 197 -11.83 8.22 -6.82
N VAL A 198 -11.67 8.58 -5.55
CA VAL A 198 -10.44 8.36 -4.78
C VAL A 198 -10.76 7.89 -3.38
N MET A 199 -9.79 7.16 -2.82
CA MET A 199 -9.82 6.67 -1.45
C MET A 199 -8.56 7.13 -0.72
N PHE A 200 -8.75 7.71 0.46
CA PHE A 200 -7.67 8.19 1.31
C PHE A 200 -7.95 7.83 2.77
N VAL A 201 -7.05 8.17 3.69
CA VAL A 201 -7.25 7.93 5.12
C VAL A 201 -7.27 9.26 5.87
N VAL A 202 -8.16 9.38 6.84
CA VAL A 202 -8.29 10.55 7.71
C VAL A 202 -8.04 10.10 9.13
N THR A 203 -7.17 10.79 9.85
CA THR A 203 -7.05 10.63 11.30
C THR A 203 -7.64 11.84 12.00
N LEU A 204 -8.49 11.59 12.99
CA LEU A 204 -9.09 12.62 13.81
C LEU A 204 -8.32 12.72 15.12
N SER A 205 -8.10 13.96 15.55
CA SER A 205 -7.54 14.30 16.85
C SER A 205 -8.34 15.46 17.41
N ARG A 206 -8.32 15.65 18.73
CA ARG A 206 -8.88 16.84 19.37
C ARG A 206 -7.73 17.66 19.91
N ASP A 207 -7.73 18.95 19.61
CA ASP A 207 -6.78 19.86 20.24
C ASP A 207 -7.16 20.14 21.70
N SER A 208 -6.33 20.92 22.40
CA SER A 208 -6.57 21.31 23.79
C SER A 208 -7.87 22.10 23.99
N SER A 209 -8.44 22.67 22.93
CA SER A 209 -9.73 23.37 22.94
C SER A 209 -10.93 22.46 22.64
N GLY A 210 -10.68 21.18 22.35
CA GLY A 210 -11.70 20.18 22.06
C GLY A 210 -12.16 20.16 20.59
N VAL A 211 -11.60 21.02 19.74
CA VAL A 211 -11.95 21.12 18.32
C VAL A 211 -11.35 19.93 17.57
N ALA A 212 -12.17 19.29 16.72
CA ALA A 212 -11.74 18.17 15.90
C ALA A 212 -10.78 18.65 14.80
N GLN A 213 -9.54 18.17 14.84
CA GLN A 213 -8.54 18.36 13.80
C GLN A 213 -8.40 17.09 12.98
N ALA A 214 -8.58 17.21 11.67
CA ALA A 214 -8.40 16.13 10.72
C ALA A 214 -7.03 16.25 10.03
N THR A 215 -6.33 15.13 9.93
CA THR A 215 -5.13 14.98 9.09
C THR A 215 -5.44 14.00 7.97
N ILE A 216 -5.09 14.39 6.75
CA ILE A 216 -5.30 13.61 5.53
C ILE A 216 -4.04 12.83 5.22
N TRP A 217 -4.20 11.55 4.93
CA TRP A 217 -3.14 10.63 4.55
C TRP A 217 -3.44 10.08 3.16
N ASP A 218 -2.53 10.31 2.23
CA ASP A 218 -2.57 9.67 0.91
C ASP A 218 -1.88 8.30 1.01
N PRO A 219 -2.65 7.20 0.91
CA PRO A 219 -2.12 5.86 1.11
C PRO A 219 -1.27 5.37 -0.08
N VAL A 220 -1.31 6.07 -1.22
CA VAL A 220 -0.50 5.74 -2.40
C VAL A 220 0.87 6.41 -2.31
N SER A 221 0.92 7.70 -1.99
CA SER A 221 2.18 8.43 -1.89
C SER A 221 2.87 8.26 -0.53
N GLY A 222 2.11 7.91 0.51
CA GLY A 222 2.57 7.89 1.90
C GLY A 222 2.63 9.27 2.54
N GLU A 223 2.19 10.32 1.84
CA GLU A 223 2.20 11.69 2.34
C GLU A 223 1.04 11.95 3.30
N ARG A 224 1.29 12.84 4.26
CA ARG A 224 0.25 13.35 5.17
C ARG A 224 0.23 14.86 5.14
N ASN A 225 -0.96 15.43 5.13
CA ASN A 225 -1.17 16.87 5.07
C ASN A 225 -2.36 17.24 5.96
N PRO A 226 -2.38 18.46 6.53
CA PRO A 226 -3.61 18.99 7.09
C PRO A 226 -4.68 19.14 5.98
N VAL A 227 -5.95 19.30 6.34
CA VAL A 227 -7.06 19.45 5.38
C VAL A 227 -6.86 20.64 4.43
N ASN A 228 -6.20 21.70 4.87
CA ASN A 228 -5.87 22.87 4.06
C ASN A 228 -4.49 22.77 3.37
N GLY A 229 -3.84 21.62 3.45
CA GLY A 229 -2.51 21.37 2.91
C GLY A 229 -2.50 21.02 1.42
N ALA A 230 -1.32 20.64 0.93
CA ALA A 230 -1.12 20.27 -0.46
C ALA A 230 -1.52 18.80 -0.69
N HIS A 231 -2.78 18.58 -1.06
CA HIS A 231 -3.28 17.25 -1.49
C HIS A 231 -4.21 17.33 -2.70
N ALA A 232 -4.33 16.20 -3.41
CA ALA A 232 -5.11 16.06 -4.65
C ALA A 232 -6.62 15.83 -4.44
N PHE A 233 -7.05 15.61 -3.20
CA PHE A 233 -8.46 15.31 -2.86
C PHE A 233 -9.32 16.58 -2.82
N ALA A 234 -10.53 16.50 -3.36
CA ALA A 234 -11.48 17.61 -3.48
C ALA A 234 -12.72 17.44 -2.59
N THR A 235 -13.27 16.23 -2.51
CA THR A 235 -14.47 15.95 -1.70
C THR A 235 -14.27 14.83 -0.70
N VAL A 236 -15.16 14.78 0.30
CA VAL A 236 -15.33 13.65 1.22
C VAL A 236 -16.82 13.31 1.32
N ASP A 237 -17.16 12.10 0.90
CA ASP A 237 -18.53 11.62 0.77
C ASP A 237 -18.91 10.61 1.86
N CYS A 238 -17.96 9.78 2.30
CA CYS A 238 -18.12 8.92 3.47
C CYS A 238 -16.81 8.64 4.20
N LEU A 239 -16.93 8.27 5.47
CA LEU A 239 -15.87 7.84 6.37
C LEU A 239 -16.23 6.49 6.99
N PHE A 240 -15.28 5.58 7.09
CA PHE A 240 -15.52 4.30 7.75
C PHE A 240 -14.25 3.70 8.35
N ASN A 241 -14.41 2.90 9.38
CA ASN A 241 -13.35 2.08 9.94
C ASN A 241 -13.89 0.68 10.24
N GLY A 242 -13.16 -0.11 11.02
CA GLY A 242 -13.58 -1.47 11.39
C GLY A 242 -14.82 -1.55 12.29
N LYS A 243 -15.33 -0.44 12.83
CA LYS A 243 -16.43 -0.40 13.82
C LYS A 243 -17.61 0.45 13.40
N SER A 244 -17.35 1.54 12.67
CA SER A 244 -18.32 2.59 12.36
C SER A 244 -18.27 2.96 10.87
N PHE A 245 -19.37 3.50 10.39
CA PHE A 245 -19.51 4.03 9.04
C PHE A 245 -20.38 5.28 9.10
N PHE A 246 -19.96 6.33 8.41
CA PHE A 246 -20.59 7.63 8.36
C PHE A 246 -20.65 8.11 6.92
N ALA A 247 -21.82 8.54 6.45
CA ALA A 247 -21.92 9.28 5.19
C ALA A 247 -22.02 10.77 5.48
N ASN A 248 -21.31 11.58 4.69
CA ASN A 248 -21.36 13.02 4.80
C ASN A 248 -22.80 13.48 4.56
N PHE A 249 -23.39 14.14 5.54
CA PHE A 249 -24.75 14.66 5.54
C PHE A 249 -24.78 16.19 5.61
N GLN A 250 -23.64 16.85 5.41
CA GLN A 250 -23.51 18.30 5.31
C GLN A 250 -24.05 18.81 3.97
N ALA A 251 -24.34 20.11 3.85
CA ALA A 251 -24.83 20.70 2.61
C ALA A 251 -23.81 20.59 1.45
N SER A 252 -22.52 20.76 1.77
CA SER A 252 -21.40 20.59 0.85
C SER A 252 -20.60 19.34 1.21
N ASN A 253 -20.04 18.66 0.21
CA ASN A 253 -19.08 17.57 0.38
C ASN A 253 -17.63 18.01 0.11
N SER A 254 -17.38 19.31 -0.09
CA SER A 254 -16.03 19.85 -0.27
C SER A 254 -15.16 19.53 0.95
N LEU A 255 -14.03 18.89 0.71
CA LEU A 255 -13.10 18.45 1.76
C LEU A 255 -12.57 19.64 2.58
N LEU A 256 -12.34 20.79 1.93
CA LEU A 256 -11.80 21.99 2.57
C LEU A 256 -12.76 22.65 3.57
N THR A 257 -14.07 22.47 3.38
CA THR A 257 -15.10 23.11 4.20
C THR A 257 -15.86 22.11 5.06
N ALA A 258 -15.57 20.81 4.94
CA ALA A 258 -16.26 19.77 5.67
C ALA A 258 -15.87 19.82 7.16
N SER A 259 -16.87 19.79 8.03
CA SER A 259 -16.67 19.50 9.45
C SER A 259 -16.43 18.02 9.65
N PHE A 260 -15.44 17.68 10.48
CA PHE A 260 -15.06 16.32 10.84
C PHE A 260 -15.57 15.89 12.23
N GLU A 261 -16.61 16.56 12.73
CA GLU A 261 -17.34 16.13 13.94
C GLU A 261 -18.25 14.93 13.61
N VAL A 262 -17.65 13.75 13.43
CA VAL A 262 -18.33 12.53 12.98
C VAL A 262 -19.44 12.02 13.92
N GLU A 263 -19.40 12.42 15.19
CA GLU A 263 -20.42 12.09 16.19
C GLU A 263 -21.69 12.97 16.06
N ASN A 264 -21.64 14.06 15.30
CA ASN A 264 -22.80 14.91 15.07
C ASN A 264 -23.63 14.36 13.90
N GLU A 265 -24.78 13.76 14.22
CA GLU A 265 -25.68 13.13 13.25
C GLU A 265 -26.30 14.12 12.22
N GLU A 266 -26.31 15.43 12.53
CA GLU A 266 -26.73 16.46 11.56
C GLU A 266 -25.70 16.67 10.45
N LEU A 267 -24.42 16.35 10.73
CA LEU A 267 -23.30 16.51 9.81
C LEU A 267 -22.93 15.18 9.15
N TRP A 268 -23.09 14.06 9.86
CA TRP A 268 -22.68 12.74 9.43
C TRP A 268 -23.75 11.72 9.73
N LYS A 269 -24.36 11.12 8.70
CA LYS A 269 -25.37 10.08 8.91
C LYS A 269 -24.68 8.74 9.23
N PRO A 270 -24.84 8.17 10.43
CA PRO A 270 -24.18 6.92 10.79
C PRO A 270 -24.96 5.70 10.29
N LEU A 271 -24.26 4.59 10.02
CA LEU A 271 -24.87 3.26 10.07
C LEU A 271 -24.88 2.78 11.52
N ASN A 272 -25.94 2.07 11.90
CA ASN A 272 -26.07 1.50 13.23
C ASN A 272 -24.95 0.47 13.48
N PRO A 273 -24.06 0.67 14.47
CA PRO A 273 -22.95 -0.24 14.73
C PRO A 273 -23.39 -1.66 15.09
N LEU A 274 -24.56 -1.83 15.72
CA LEU A 274 -25.10 -3.16 16.02
C LEU A 274 -25.47 -3.91 14.74
N LYS A 275 -26.00 -3.22 13.72
CA LYS A 275 -26.28 -3.81 12.41
C LYS A 275 -25.00 -4.15 11.65
N LEU A 276 -23.91 -3.41 11.83
CA LEU A 276 -22.61 -3.79 11.26
C LEU A 276 -22.05 -5.06 11.90
N ARG A 277 -22.25 -5.25 13.22
CA ARG A 277 -21.73 -6.40 13.98
C ARG A 277 -22.45 -7.72 13.70
N ILE A 278 -23.68 -7.72 13.17
CA ILE A 278 -24.38 -8.96 12.84
C ILE A 278 -23.67 -9.73 11.72
N VAL A 279 -22.98 -9.01 10.82
CA VAL A 279 -22.29 -9.60 9.69
C VAL A 279 -20.92 -10.12 10.15
N PRO A 280 -20.68 -11.44 10.14
CA PRO A 280 -19.46 -12.00 10.71
C PRO A 280 -18.22 -11.56 9.92
N LYS A 281 -17.20 -11.13 10.67
CA LYS A 281 -15.87 -10.77 10.17
C LYS A 281 -14.92 -11.96 10.27
N ILE A 282 -14.03 -12.08 9.30
CA ILE A 282 -12.93 -13.06 9.35
C ILE A 282 -11.74 -12.33 9.98
N PRO A 283 -11.10 -12.88 11.02
CA PRO A 283 -9.91 -12.27 11.60
C PRO A 283 -8.80 -12.18 10.54
N HIS A 284 -8.04 -11.09 10.58
CA HIS A 284 -6.92 -10.88 9.68
C HIS A 284 -5.72 -11.69 10.18
N ALA A 285 -4.93 -12.21 9.23
CA ALA A 285 -3.65 -12.83 9.56
C ALA A 285 -2.69 -11.79 10.16
N PRO A 286 -1.81 -12.19 11.09
CA PRO A 286 -0.78 -11.31 11.61
C PRO A 286 0.18 -10.90 10.48
N ILE A 287 0.77 -9.71 10.61
CA ILE A 287 1.80 -9.23 9.69
C ILE A 287 3.08 -9.98 9.99
N LEU A 288 3.65 -10.64 8.98
CA LEU A 288 4.83 -11.47 9.14
C LEU A 288 6.10 -10.63 9.19
N CYS A 289 7.00 -11.02 10.08
CA CYS A 289 8.37 -10.50 10.13
C CYS A 289 9.31 -11.50 9.47
N GLN A 290 10.18 -10.99 8.61
CA GLN A 290 11.20 -11.78 7.93
C GLN A 290 12.57 -11.20 8.26
N ASP A 291 13.49 -12.08 8.67
CA ASP A 291 14.89 -11.72 8.87
C ASP A 291 15.58 -11.58 7.49
N VAL A 292 16.22 -10.45 7.28
CA VAL A 292 16.84 -10.09 6.00
C VAL A 292 18.27 -9.63 6.21
N ARG A 293 19.22 -10.24 5.49
CA ARG A 293 20.64 -9.85 5.50
C ARG A 293 20.89 -8.66 4.57
N VAL A 294 20.45 -7.49 4.99
CA VAL A 294 20.51 -6.24 4.21
C VAL A 294 21.91 -5.94 3.63
N PRO A 295 23.03 -5.99 4.39
CA PRO A 295 24.34 -5.60 3.86
C PRO A 295 24.85 -6.48 2.71
N GLU A 296 24.55 -7.78 2.74
CA GLU A 296 24.93 -8.73 1.69
C GLU A 296 24.18 -8.44 0.39
N MET A 297 22.88 -8.16 0.49
CA MET A 297 22.03 -7.86 -0.65
C MET A 297 22.36 -6.49 -1.27
N GLU A 298 22.61 -5.47 -0.45
CA GLU A 298 23.09 -4.15 -0.92
C GLU A 298 24.36 -4.31 -1.75
N LYS A 299 25.35 -5.04 -1.23
CA LYS A 299 26.62 -5.29 -1.93
C LYS A 299 26.43 -6.07 -3.23
N SER A 300 25.58 -7.10 -3.22
CA SER A 300 25.28 -7.90 -4.41
C SER A 300 24.61 -7.06 -5.51
N LEU A 301 23.62 -6.22 -5.14
CA LEU A 301 22.92 -5.37 -6.08
C LEU A 301 23.82 -4.24 -6.62
N GLU A 302 24.64 -3.64 -5.75
CA GLU A 302 25.62 -2.63 -6.14
C GLU A 302 26.60 -3.19 -7.19
N MET A 303 27.10 -4.41 -6.97
CA MET A 303 27.99 -5.11 -7.91
C MET A 303 27.30 -5.37 -9.26
N GLY A 304 26.08 -5.92 -9.26
CA GLY A 304 25.33 -6.18 -10.49
C GLY A 304 25.02 -4.91 -11.30
N LEU A 305 24.71 -3.80 -10.63
CA LEU A 305 24.50 -2.50 -11.30
C LEU A 305 25.80 -1.93 -11.88
N ARG A 306 26.93 -2.07 -11.18
CA ARG A 306 28.25 -1.66 -11.70
C ARG A 306 28.62 -2.47 -12.95
N GLU A 307 28.45 -3.78 -12.91
CA GLU A 307 28.71 -4.67 -14.06
C GLU A 307 27.83 -4.34 -15.26
N TYR A 308 26.54 -4.10 -15.04
CA TYR A 308 25.62 -3.67 -16.10
C TYR A 308 26.07 -2.35 -16.74
N LEU A 309 26.43 -1.35 -15.92
CA LEU A 309 26.88 -0.05 -16.42
C LEU A 309 28.18 -0.17 -17.23
N ILE A 310 29.14 -0.97 -16.75
CA ILE A 310 30.38 -1.27 -17.47
C ILE A 310 30.07 -1.92 -18.82
N ALA A 311 29.22 -2.96 -18.85
CA ALA A 311 28.85 -3.64 -20.09
C ALA A 311 28.18 -2.69 -21.09
N ARG A 312 27.24 -1.86 -20.62
CA ARG A 312 26.56 -0.86 -21.43
C ARG A 312 27.55 0.16 -22.02
N ARG A 313 28.47 0.69 -21.21
CA ARG A 313 29.45 1.68 -21.68
C ARG A 313 30.54 1.08 -22.57
N ASN A 314 30.95 -0.17 -22.32
CA ASN A 314 31.85 -0.91 -23.21
C ASN A 314 31.23 -1.09 -24.60
N SER A 315 29.91 -1.31 -24.70
CA SER A 315 29.21 -1.36 -26.00
C SER A 315 29.23 -0.03 -26.76
N MET A 316 29.45 1.09 -26.07
CA MET A 316 29.67 2.42 -26.65
C MET A 316 31.15 2.71 -26.93
N GLY A 317 32.06 1.78 -26.62
CA GLY A 317 33.50 1.96 -26.78
C GLY A 317 34.17 2.84 -25.71
N VAL A 318 33.51 3.07 -24.57
CA VAL A 318 34.02 3.97 -23.52
C VAL A 318 34.32 3.19 -22.24
N MET A 319 35.53 3.38 -21.70
CA MET A 319 35.93 2.79 -20.42
C MET A 319 35.14 3.43 -19.26
N THR A 320 34.84 2.62 -18.24
CA THR A 320 34.15 3.06 -17.02
C THR A 320 35.07 2.88 -15.83
N GLN A 321 35.24 3.93 -15.03
CA GLN A 321 35.98 3.90 -13.77
C GLN A 321 35.04 4.30 -12.63
N PHE A 322 35.15 3.62 -11.49
CA PHE A 322 34.41 3.97 -10.28
C PHE A 322 35.30 4.67 -9.25
N ASN A 323 34.71 5.57 -8.49
CA ASN A 323 35.30 6.21 -7.32
C ASN A 323 34.56 5.72 -6.07
N ASP A 324 35.23 4.87 -5.28
CA ASP A 324 34.63 4.28 -4.08
C ASP A 324 34.51 5.29 -2.93
N ASP A 325 35.40 6.28 -2.81
CA ASP A 325 35.28 7.36 -1.83
C ASP A 325 34.04 8.22 -2.10
N LEU A 326 33.79 8.52 -3.38
CA LEU A 326 32.58 9.22 -3.79
C LEU A 326 31.34 8.36 -3.52
N SER A 327 31.39 7.07 -3.84
CA SER A 327 30.30 6.12 -3.57
C SER A 327 29.99 6.00 -2.08
N TYR A 328 31.01 6.06 -1.22
CA TYR A 328 30.84 6.12 0.24
C TYR A 328 30.12 7.42 0.67
N ALA A 329 30.52 8.57 0.12
CA ALA A 329 29.89 9.86 0.42
C ALA A 329 28.41 9.93 0.03
N LEU A 330 27.98 9.16 -0.99
CA LEU A 330 26.58 9.07 -1.44
C LEU A 330 25.64 8.43 -0.41
N ALA A 331 26.15 7.62 0.53
CA ALA A 331 25.32 6.89 1.49
C ALA A 331 24.48 7.82 2.38
N GLN A 332 24.99 8.99 2.75
CA GLN A 332 24.25 9.95 3.57
C GLN A 332 23.04 10.53 2.83
N ALA A 333 23.14 10.75 1.51
CA ALA A 333 22.03 11.27 0.71
C ALA A 333 20.87 10.27 0.66
N LEU A 334 21.19 8.98 0.50
CA LEU A 334 20.17 7.92 0.50
C LEU A 334 19.44 7.80 1.84
N GLN A 335 20.15 7.93 2.97
CA GLN A 335 19.52 8.00 4.29
C GLN A 335 18.58 9.21 4.41
N SER A 336 19.00 10.38 3.93
CA SER A 336 18.19 11.60 3.93
C SER A 336 16.94 11.46 3.05
N TYR A 337 17.05 10.85 1.87
CA TYR A 337 15.91 10.62 0.98
C TYR A 337 14.87 9.67 1.59
N GLU A 338 15.28 8.57 2.21
CA GLU A 338 14.34 7.68 2.89
C GLU A 338 13.70 8.36 4.11
N ARG A 339 14.48 9.13 4.89
CA ARG A 339 13.94 9.90 6.02
C ARG A 339 12.90 10.91 5.56
N GLN A 340 13.17 11.63 4.47
CA GLN A 340 12.22 12.58 3.88
C GLN A 340 10.94 11.87 3.42
N ARG A 341 11.02 10.67 2.82
CA ARG A 341 9.84 9.89 2.45
C ARG A 341 9.01 9.43 3.64
N ARG A 342 9.61 9.24 4.82
CA ARG A 342 8.87 8.87 6.05
C ARG A 342 8.30 10.10 6.76
N SER A 343 9.11 11.12 7.00
CA SER A 343 8.74 12.25 7.84
C SER A 343 8.04 13.38 7.08
N GLY A 344 8.25 13.49 5.77
CA GLY A 344 7.88 14.65 4.95
C GLY A 344 8.80 15.86 5.16
N GLN A 345 9.80 15.76 6.04
CA GLN A 345 10.75 16.84 6.31
C GLN A 345 11.99 16.67 5.44
N SER A 346 12.37 17.74 4.73
CA SER A 346 13.63 17.79 4.01
C SER A 346 14.76 18.12 4.99
N ASP A 347 15.72 17.20 5.12
CA ASP A 347 16.99 17.53 5.73
C ASP A 347 17.80 18.35 4.73
N ALA A 348 17.97 19.64 5.00
CA ALA A 348 18.89 20.50 4.24
C ALA A 348 20.32 19.98 4.44
N SER A 349 20.74 19.08 3.55
CA SER A 349 21.97 18.31 3.70
C SER A 349 23.21 19.12 3.26
N SER A 350 23.50 20.20 3.97
CA SER A 350 24.74 20.98 3.79
C SER A 350 25.99 20.11 3.89
N PHE A 351 25.95 19.05 4.73
CA PHE A 351 27.04 18.09 4.88
C PHE A 351 27.30 17.26 3.62
N PHE A 352 26.26 16.85 2.88
CA PHE A 352 26.43 16.08 1.65
C PHE A 352 27.22 16.85 0.60
N GLU A 353 26.85 18.11 0.36
CA GLU A 353 27.57 18.95 -0.60
C GLU A 353 29.03 19.16 -0.19
N LEU A 354 29.30 19.36 1.10
CA LEU A 354 30.65 19.49 1.63
C LEU A 354 31.46 18.20 1.45
N CYS A 355 30.89 17.03 1.74
CA CYS A 355 31.55 15.73 1.53
C CYS A 355 31.86 15.50 0.04
N VAL A 356 30.89 15.72 -0.85
CA VAL A 356 31.09 15.56 -2.30
C VAL A 356 32.17 16.52 -2.80
N ARG A 357 32.14 17.80 -2.40
CA ARG A 357 33.18 18.78 -2.76
C ARG A 357 34.56 18.37 -2.22
N GLY A 358 34.62 17.85 -0.99
CA GLY A 358 35.86 17.37 -0.38
C GLY A 358 36.49 16.19 -1.12
N VAL A 359 35.68 15.24 -1.60
CA VAL A 359 36.16 14.08 -2.38
C VAL A 359 36.56 14.48 -3.81
N LEU A 360 35.81 15.39 -4.45
CA LEU A 360 36.02 15.73 -5.86
C LEU A 360 37.16 16.74 -6.07
N GLY A 361 37.37 17.65 -5.13
CA GLY A 361 38.26 18.80 -5.31
C GLY A 361 37.68 19.86 -6.27
N PRO A 362 38.42 20.97 -6.49
CA PRO A 362 37.96 22.07 -7.33
C PRO A 362 37.94 21.71 -8.83
N GLY A 363 36.99 22.30 -9.58
CA GLY A 363 36.95 22.23 -11.04
C GLY A 363 36.31 20.96 -11.63
N LYS A 364 35.63 20.15 -10.81
CA LYS A 364 34.84 19.01 -11.28
C LYS A 364 33.35 19.31 -11.28
N THR A 365 32.66 18.81 -12.30
CA THR A 365 31.20 18.75 -12.39
C THR A 365 30.73 17.48 -11.71
N PHE A 366 29.61 17.55 -10.98
CA PHE A 366 28.95 16.40 -10.35
C PHE A 366 27.49 16.35 -10.78
N LYS A 367 27.05 15.19 -11.25
CA LYS A 367 25.64 14.91 -11.56
C LYS A 367 25.25 13.60 -10.89
N ALA A 368 24.03 13.54 -10.34
CA ALA A 368 23.52 12.35 -9.68
C ALA A 368 22.01 12.20 -9.89
N ILE A 369 21.55 10.96 -9.91
CA ILE A 369 20.13 10.61 -9.99
C ILE A 369 19.77 9.57 -8.92
N PRO A 370 18.85 9.91 -8.00
CA PRO A 370 18.31 8.94 -7.06
C PRO A 370 17.13 8.17 -7.67
N VAL A 371 17.09 6.87 -7.43
CA VAL A 371 15.98 5.98 -7.79
C VAL A 371 15.54 5.20 -6.56
N ASN A 372 14.24 5.12 -6.33
CA ASN A 372 13.64 4.28 -5.30
C ASN A 372 12.70 3.25 -5.92
N VAL A 373 12.94 1.97 -5.63
CA VAL A 373 12.14 0.84 -6.10
C VAL A 373 11.87 -0.16 -4.97
N SER A 374 10.95 -1.09 -5.19
CA SER A 374 10.61 -2.18 -4.26
C SER A 374 11.11 -3.56 -4.72
N HIS A 375 12.09 -3.60 -5.63
CA HIS A 375 12.68 -4.83 -6.18
C HIS A 375 14.18 -4.71 -6.42
N GLU A 376 14.84 -5.83 -6.68
CA GLU A 376 16.31 -5.91 -6.87
C GLU A 376 16.70 -6.23 -8.32
N ASN A 377 15.76 -6.16 -9.27
CA ASN A 377 16.06 -6.42 -10.68
C ASN A 377 16.93 -5.30 -11.27
N VAL A 378 18.20 -5.63 -11.52
CA VAL A 378 19.24 -4.74 -12.11
C VAL A 378 18.78 -4.13 -13.43
N GLY A 379 18.23 -4.94 -14.34
CA GLY A 379 17.80 -4.48 -15.67
C GLY A 379 16.69 -3.43 -15.56
N VAL A 380 15.65 -3.72 -14.78
CA VAL A 380 14.53 -2.79 -14.57
C VAL A 380 14.99 -1.49 -13.89
N ILE A 381 15.90 -1.57 -12.92
CA ILE A 381 16.47 -0.37 -12.28
C ILE A 381 17.21 0.49 -13.30
N MET A 382 18.03 -0.12 -14.16
CA MET A 382 18.79 0.59 -15.17
C MET A 382 17.89 1.17 -16.27
N ASP A 383 16.81 0.47 -16.64
CA ASP A 383 15.79 0.98 -17.55
C ASP A 383 15.09 2.21 -16.96
N ILE A 384 14.78 2.21 -15.65
CA ILE A 384 14.21 3.38 -14.96
C ILE A 384 15.19 4.56 -14.99
N ILE A 385 16.47 4.33 -14.68
CA ILE A 385 17.51 5.36 -14.73
C ILE A 385 17.58 5.95 -16.14
N GLN A 386 17.66 5.10 -17.16
CA GLN A 386 17.76 5.50 -18.56
C GLN A 386 16.45 6.03 -19.15
N SER A 387 15.31 5.86 -18.49
CA SER A 387 14.06 6.48 -18.94
C SER A 387 14.03 8.00 -18.70
N SER A 388 14.82 8.46 -17.73
CA SER A 388 14.96 9.89 -17.40
C SER A 388 16.09 10.54 -18.19
N ASP A 389 15.91 11.80 -18.61
CA ASP A 389 16.94 12.55 -19.35
C ASP A 389 18.22 12.73 -18.53
N ALA A 390 18.09 13.02 -17.24
CA ALA A 390 19.23 13.13 -16.33
C ALA A 390 20.01 11.81 -16.20
N GLY A 391 19.31 10.67 -16.14
CA GLY A 391 19.97 9.37 -16.06
C GLY A 391 20.63 8.96 -17.37
N LYS A 392 20.02 9.25 -18.54
CA LYS A 392 20.68 9.06 -19.84
C LYS A 392 21.96 9.89 -19.93
N GLU A 393 21.89 11.17 -19.58
CA GLU A 393 23.03 12.07 -19.62
C GLU A 393 24.19 11.55 -18.74
N ILE A 394 23.88 11.09 -17.52
CA ILE A 394 24.87 10.49 -16.62
C ILE A 394 25.51 9.25 -17.25
N VAL A 395 24.70 8.30 -17.76
CA VAL A 395 25.20 7.04 -18.34
C VAL A 395 26.04 7.27 -19.60
N GLU A 396 25.65 8.22 -20.44
CA GLU A 396 26.29 8.54 -21.72
C GLU A 396 27.41 9.58 -21.59
N THR A 397 27.75 10.02 -20.38
CA THR A 397 28.79 11.04 -20.16
C THR A 397 30.13 10.60 -20.75
N VAL A 398 30.67 11.46 -21.63
CA VAL A 398 32.02 11.40 -22.21
C VAL A 398 32.70 12.74 -21.99
N ALA A 399 33.74 12.77 -21.16
CA ALA A 399 34.50 13.96 -20.79
C ALA A 399 35.89 13.56 -20.28
N ASP A 400 36.69 14.54 -19.85
CA ASP A 400 38.00 14.28 -19.26
C ASP A 400 37.83 13.88 -17.77
N ASP A 401 38.60 12.88 -17.32
CA ASP A 401 38.60 12.37 -15.94
C ASP A 401 37.22 11.95 -15.41
N VAL A 402 36.45 11.22 -16.23
CA VAL A 402 35.12 10.69 -15.88
C VAL A 402 35.25 9.57 -14.85
N LYS A 403 34.62 9.76 -13.69
CA LYS A 403 34.51 8.77 -12.62
C LYS A 403 33.06 8.63 -12.17
N PHE A 404 32.56 7.40 -12.20
CA PHE A 404 31.23 7.08 -11.71
C PHE A 404 31.27 6.78 -10.21
N ALA A 405 30.14 6.99 -9.54
CA ALA A 405 29.90 6.50 -8.21
C ALA A 405 28.50 5.89 -8.16
N LEU A 406 28.38 4.77 -7.46
CA LEU A 406 27.12 4.06 -7.33
C LEU A 406 27.00 3.58 -5.90
N ARG A 407 25.87 3.91 -5.27
CA ARG A 407 25.55 3.44 -3.92
C ARG A 407 24.15 2.87 -3.86
N VAL A 408 24.01 1.76 -3.15
CA VAL A 408 22.72 1.12 -2.84
C VAL A 408 22.48 1.13 -1.34
N GLN A 409 21.25 1.44 -0.92
CA GLN A 409 20.79 1.22 0.45
C GLN A 409 19.39 0.61 0.45
N MET A 410 19.15 -0.36 1.32
CA MET A 410 17.87 -1.04 1.46
C MET A 410 17.30 -0.84 2.87
N PHE A 411 16.01 -0.52 2.92
CA PHE A 411 15.28 -0.35 4.17
C PHE A 411 14.20 -1.43 4.27
N PRO A 412 14.35 -2.41 5.18
CA PRO A 412 13.40 -3.50 5.32
C PRO A 412 12.11 -3.03 5.99
N PHE A 413 11.01 -3.63 5.55
CA PHE A 413 9.68 -3.51 6.10
C PHE A 413 9.11 -4.91 6.37
N PRO A 414 7.97 -5.03 7.07
CA PRO A 414 7.35 -6.34 7.27
C PRO A 414 6.99 -7.02 5.95
N GLU A 415 6.68 -8.31 6.04
CA GLU A 415 6.28 -9.13 4.90
C GLU A 415 7.39 -9.23 3.83
N GLY A 416 8.65 -8.95 4.17
CA GLY A 416 9.77 -8.97 3.22
C GLY A 416 9.76 -7.83 2.20
N VAL A 417 8.87 -6.83 2.38
CA VAL A 417 8.86 -5.59 1.58
C VAL A 417 10.11 -4.78 1.89
N ARG A 418 10.65 -4.11 0.87
CA ARG A 418 11.87 -3.32 0.98
C ARG A 418 11.73 -2.02 0.19
N SER A 419 12.29 -0.95 0.73
CA SER A 419 12.58 0.28 -0.01
C SER A 419 14.04 0.22 -0.45
N VAL A 420 14.29 0.06 -1.74
CA VAL A 420 15.64 -0.02 -2.32
C VAL A 420 15.97 1.31 -2.97
N TRP A 421 16.96 2.00 -2.43
CA TRP A 421 17.48 3.23 -2.98
C TRP A 421 18.78 2.99 -3.74
N VAL A 422 18.86 3.57 -4.93
CA VAL A 422 20.05 3.58 -5.78
C VAL A 422 20.40 5.02 -6.12
N LEU A 423 21.64 5.43 -5.88
CA LEU A 423 22.16 6.72 -6.32
C LEU A 423 23.28 6.47 -7.32
N LEU A 424 23.01 6.75 -8.59
CA LEU A 424 24.02 6.75 -9.64
C LEU A 424 24.51 8.17 -9.84
N ALA A 425 25.82 8.36 -9.82
CA ALA A 425 26.46 9.64 -10.03
C ALA A 425 27.65 9.54 -10.99
N VAL A 426 27.98 10.67 -11.59
CA VAL A 426 29.18 10.86 -12.40
C VAL A 426 29.86 12.17 -12.01
N ALA A 427 31.18 12.12 -11.92
CA ALA A 427 32.03 13.28 -11.75
C ALA A 427 33.04 13.35 -12.90
N TYR A 428 33.25 14.55 -13.44
CA TYR A 428 34.12 14.75 -14.60
C TYR A 428 34.61 16.20 -14.66
N ARG A 429 35.63 16.46 -15.46
CA ARG A 429 36.12 17.81 -15.73
C ARG A 429 35.52 18.34 -17.02
N ASN A 430 34.86 19.50 -16.96
CA ASN A 430 34.47 20.19 -18.19
C ASN A 430 35.73 20.68 -18.90
N LYS A 431 35.81 20.48 -20.22
CA LYS A 431 36.80 21.22 -21.02
C LYS A 431 36.50 22.72 -20.89
N PRO A 432 37.50 23.57 -20.68
CA PRO A 432 37.29 25.01 -20.79
C PRO A 432 36.73 25.28 -22.19
N SER A 433 35.63 26.03 -22.27
CA SER A 433 35.13 26.57 -23.53
C SER A 433 36.24 27.44 -24.13
N GLU A 434 36.85 26.97 -25.21
CA GLU A 434 37.77 27.77 -26.04
C GLU A 434 37.03 28.94 -26.71
#